data_AF-A0A7Z2T672-F1
#
_entry.id   AF-A0A7Z2T672-F1
#
_cell.length_a   1.000
_cell.length_b   1.000
_cell.length_c   1.000
_cell.angle_alpha   90.00
_cell.angle_beta   90.00
_cell.angle_gamma   90.00
#
_symmetry.space_group_name_H-M   'P 1'
#
loop_
_entity.id
_entity.type
_entity.pdbx_description
1 polymer ?
#
loop_
_entity_poly.entity_id
_entity_poly.type
_entity_poly.pdbx_seq_one_letter_code
_entity_poly.pdbx_strand_id
1 'polypeptide(L)'
;MSMQEYKLGSKYRYLLYFGLAFMVLMLVPALYIVVNPEGSSNSRVDNVIFSALSFIYLIFIAVMFKSLRDFSSNHVAVDQDGIWYLHLGKSKGLIPWNRICRVKERAGSQRLDLVDINDDILIKVSYQLEGFRALKAFIVDHIDMDFKVDNVSSSKNVLYHVGYVLSFLAILAGCFWLLMQQRGDAIWLMIMGLFMFLFCLYEYLTTSTGFKIDQDTLVITYPHTQRLISLKKIKDVYVREYSLKGNFHYEVCISLNRIAKPFVLRNVGMGSIELCELLKASIELSNNR
;
A
#
# COMPACT_ATOMS: atom_id res chain seq x y z
N MET A 1 -33.29 -0.82 -2.52
CA MET A 1 -32.31 -0.03 -3.32
C MET A 1 -31.91 -0.85 -4.53
N SER A 2 -31.77 -0.25 -5.71
CA SER A 2 -31.41 -0.97 -6.95
C SER A 2 -29.95 -1.45 -6.91
N MET A 3 -29.70 -2.60 -7.53
CA MET A 3 -28.35 -3.14 -7.74
C MET A 3 -27.42 -2.10 -8.38
N GLN A 4 -26.20 -1.98 -7.85
CA GLN A 4 -25.15 -1.12 -8.41
C GLN A 4 -23.96 -1.97 -8.85
N GLU A 5 -23.46 -1.71 -10.06
CA GLU A 5 -22.31 -2.42 -10.64
C GLU A 5 -21.08 -1.52 -10.67
N TYR A 6 -19.93 -2.09 -10.29
CA TYR A 6 -18.64 -1.43 -10.30
C TYR A 6 -17.68 -2.23 -11.18
N LYS A 7 -17.23 -1.60 -12.26
CA LYS A 7 -16.34 -2.20 -13.27
C LYS A 7 -15.01 -1.48 -13.28
N LEU A 8 -13.96 -2.16 -13.76
CA LEU A 8 -12.64 -1.55 -13.83
C LEU A 8 -12.61 -0.43 -14.85
N GLY A 9 -11.91 0.66 -14.51
CA GLY A 9 -11.80 1.82 -15.38
C GLY A 9 -11.13 1.51 -16.71
N SER A 10 -11.75 1.99 -17.80
CA SER A 10 -11.20 1.83 -19.16
C SER A 10 -9.75 2.35 -19.27
N LYS A 11 -9.44 3.49 -18.62
CA LYS A 11 -8.09 4.07 -18.56
C LYS A 11 -7.05 3.14 -17.94
N TYR A 12 -7.40 2.47 -16.85
CA TYR A 12 -6.48 1.54 -16.18
C TYR A 12 -6.19 0.32 -17.06
N ARG A 13 -7.21 -0.16 -17.78
CA ARG A 13 -7.05 -1.23 -18.77
C ARG A 13 -6.07 -0.84 -19.89
N TYR A 14 -6.23 0.35 -20.46
CA TYR A 14 -5.30 0.84 -21.48
C TYR A 14 -3.88 1.02 -20.94
N LEU A 15 -3.73 1.51 -19.71
CA LEU A 15 -2.42 1.64 -19.07
C LEU A 15 -1.73 0.28 -18.92
N LEU A 16 -2.45 -0.77 -18.52
CA LEU A 16 -1.87 -2.10 -18.40
C LEU A 16 -1.51 -2.72 -19.76
N TYR A 17 -2.34 -2.55 -20.79
CA TYR A 17 -1.97 -3.01 -22.14
C TYR A 17 -0.76 -2.27 -22.71
N PHE A 18 -0.73 -0.95 -22.59
CA PHE A 18 0.39 -0.14 -23.04
C PHE A 18 1.67 -0.49 -22.27
N GLY A 19 1.58 -0.60 -20.94
CA GLY A 19 2.70 -1.00 -20.09
C GLY A 19 3.23 -2.38 -20.46
N LEU A 20 2.37 -3.36 -20.71
CA LEU A 20 2.78 -4.68 -21.17
C LEU A 20 3.51 -4.62 -22.52
N ALA A 21 2.94 -3.92 -23.50
CA ALA A 21 3.55 -3.77 -24.83
C ALA A 21 4.92 -3.07 -24.76
N PHE A 22 5.03 -2.01 -23.95
CA PHE A 22 6.29 -1.31 -23.71
C PHE A 22 7.35 -2.20 -23.06
N MET A 23 6.98 -2.99 -22.05
CA MET A 23 7.92 -3.92 -21.40
C MET A 23 8.40 -5.01 -22.36
N VAL A 24 7.50 -5.55 -23.19
CA VAL A 24 7.89 -6.53 -24.23
C VAL A 24 8.84 -5.90 -25.25
N LEU A 25 8.57 -4.67 -25.69
CA LEU A 25 9.44 -3.93 -26.62
C LEU A 25 10.83 -3.70 -26.04
N MET A 26 10.94 -3.35 -24.74
CA MET A 26 12.21 -3.11 -24.05
C MET A 26 12.98 -4.41 -23.74
N LEU A 27 12.28 -5.54 -23.60
CA LEU A 27 12.91 -6.83 -23.36
C LEU A 27 13.70 -7.33 -24.58
N VAL A 28 13.22 -7.08 -25.80
CA VAL A 28 13.87 -7.53 -27.05
C VAL A 28 15.33 -7.07 -27.18
N PRO A 29 15.66 -5.77 -27.07
CA PRO A 29 17.06 -5.33 -27.14
C PRO A 29 17.89 -5.81 -25.95
N ALA A 30 17.30 -5.90 -24.75
CA ALA A 30 17.99 -6.41 -23.57
C ALA A 30 18.42 -7.88 -23.75
N LEU A 31 17.52 -8.73 -24.27
CA LEU A 31 17.84 -10.12 -24.62
C LEU A 31 18.82 -10.21 -25.79
N TYR A 32 18.72 -9.34 -26.79
CA TYR A 32 19.64 -9.33 -27.93
C TYR A 32 21.09 -9.11 -27.48
N ILE A 33 21.32 -8.18 -26.54
CA ILE A 33 22.66 -7.92 -25.96
C ILE A 33 23.15 -9.14 -25.16
N VAL A 34 22.27 -9.79 -24.39
CA VAL A 34 22.62 -10.98 -23.59
C VAL A 34 22.98 -12.17 -24.49
N VAL A 35 22.26 -12.37 -25.59
CA VAL A 35 22.46 -13.51 -26.51
C VAL A 35 23.64 -13.29 -27.46
N ASN A 36 23.93 -12.05 -27.86
CA ASN A 36 25.02 -11.71 -28.77
C ASN A 36 26.10 -10.85 -28.09
N PRO A 37 26.82 -11.38 -27.09
CA PRO A 37 27.80 -10.60 -26.33
C PRO A 37 29.00 -10.15 -27.19
N GLU A 38 29.33 -10.91 -28.24
CA GLU A 38 30.51 -10.69 -29.10
C GLU A 38 30.44 -9.41 -29.96
N GLY A 39 29.25 -8.89 -30.23
CA GLY A 39 29.04 -7.68 -31.03
C GLY A 39 29.19 -6.36 -30.24
N SER A 40 29.45 -6.43 -28.94
CA SER A 40 29.53 -5.27 -28.06
C SER A 40 30.86 -5.26 -27.31
N SER A 41 31.51 -4.10 -27.17
CA SER A 41 32.74 -3.93 -26.38
C SER A 41 32.49 -4.05 -24.86
N ASN A 42 31.47 -4.79 -24.46
CA ASN A 42 30.92 -4.84 -23.13
C ASN A 42 31.76 -5.73 -22.23
N SER A 43 32.00 -5.26 -21.02
CA SER A 43 32.68 -6.04 -19.99
C SER A 43 31.80 -7.21 -19.53
N ARG A 44 32.39 -8.24 -18.92
CA ARG A 44 31.63 -9.33 -18.26
C ARG A 44 30.59 -8.80 -17.25
N VAL A 45 30.87 -7.65 -16.64
CA VAL A 45 29.99 -6.98 -15.69
C VAL A 45 28.73 -6.46 -16.37
N ASP A 46 28.86 -5.86 -17.56
CA ASP A 46 27.72 -5.35 -18.33
C ASP A 46 26.77 -6.48 -18.71
N ASN A 47 27.30 -7.63 -19.14
CA ASN A 47 26.47 -8.80 -19.48
C ASN A 47 25.67 -9.34 -18.28
N VAL A 48 26.26 -9.32 -17.08
CA VAL A 48 25.55 -9.69 -15.84
C VAL A 48 24.44 -8.69 -15.54
N ILE A 49 24.70 -7.38 -15.68
CA ILE A 49 23.71 -6.32 -15.48
C ILE A 49 22.54 -6.48 -16.46
N PHE A 50 22.81 -6.64 -17.75
CA PHE A 50 21.76 -6.80 -18.76
C PHE A 50 20.95 -8.10 -18.57
N SER A 51 21.59 -9.16 -18.09
CA SER A 51 20.90 -10.42 -17.73
C SER A 51 19.95 -10.20 -16.54
N ALA A 52 20.41 -9.51 -15.50
CA ALA A 52 19.58 -9.17 -14.34
C ALA A 52 18.40 -8.27 -14.73
N LEU A 53 18.63 -7.25 -15.56
CA LEU A 53 17.58 -6.37 -16.09
C LEU A 53 16.56 -7.14 -16.93
N SER A 54 17.01 -8.03 -17.81
CA SER A 54 16.12 -8.88 -18.62
C SER A 54 15.23 -9.77 -17.75
N PHE A 55 15.80 -10.35 -16.70
CA PHE A 55 15.04 -11.14 -15.73
C PHE A 55 13.99 -10.30 -14.98
N ILE A 56 14.35 -9.07 -14.57
CA ILE A 56 13.42 -8.13 -13.95
C ILE A 56 12.26 -7.80 -14.92
N TYR A 57 12.56 -7.51 -16.19
CA TYR A 57 11.52 -7.25 -17.20
C TYR A 57 10.57 -8.44 -17.38
N LEU A 58 11.09 -9.67 -17.41
CA LEU A 58 10.27 -10.89 -17.49
C LEU A 58 9.32 -11.02 -16.29
N ILE A 59 9.80 -10.73 -15.07
CA ILE A 59 8.95 -10.71 -13.88
C ILE A 59 7.83 -9.68 -14.03
N PHE A 60 8.15 -8.45 -14.46
CA PHE A 60 7.15 -7.41 -14.67
C PHE A 60 6.11 -7.81 -15.73
N ILE A 61 6.54 -8.39 -16.85
CA ILE A 61 5.64 -8.91 -17.90
C ILE A 61 4.70 -9.98 -17.31
N ALA A 62 5.23 -10.94 -16.55
CA ALA A 62 4.43 -11.99 -15.93
C ALA A 62 3.39 -11.43 -14.95
N VAL A 63 3.79 -10.46 -14.12
CA VAL A 63 2.88 -9.78 -13.17
C VAL A 63 1.79 -8.99 -13.91
N MET A 64 2.15 -8.25 -14.96
CA MET A 64 1.21 -7.46 -15.77
C MET A 64 0.22 -8.36 -16.52
N PHE A 65 0.71 -9.45 -17.10
CA PHE A 65 -0.13 -10.43 -17.79
C PHE A 65 -1.10 -11.11 -16.83
N LYS A 66 -0.62 -11.52 -15.64
CA LYS A 66 -1.49 -12.06 -14.59
C LYS A 66 -2.55 -11.04 -14.18
N SER A 67 -2.16 -9.79 -13.97
CA SER A 67 -3.08 -8.70 -13.62
C SER A 67 -4.15 -8.54 -14.70
N LEU A 68 -3.77 -8.55 -15.98
CA LEU A 68 -4.67 -8.51 -17.15
C LEU A 68 -5.66 -9.68 -17.19
N ARG A 69 -5.21 -10.90 -16.88
CA ARG A 69 -6.06 -12.09 -16.82
C ARG A 69 -7.10 -11.98 -15.69
N ASP A 70 -6.70 -11.42 -14.56
CA ASP A 70 -7.54 -11.31 -13.37
C ASP A 70 -8.53 -10.12 -13.44
N PHE A 71 -8.54 -9.29 -14.51
CA PHE A 71 -9.43 -8.12 -14.65
C PHE A 71 -10.91 -8.47 -14.54
N SER A 72 -11.36 -9.43 -15.36
CA SER A 72 -12.80 -9.75 -15.47
C SER A 72 -13.37 -10.31 -14.17
N SER A 73 -12.52 -10.97 -13.38
CA SER A 73 -12.89 -11.52 -12.07
C SER A 73 -13.01 -10.48 -10.96
N ASN A 74 -12.50 -9.26 -11.17
CA ASN A 74 -12.42 -8.22 -10.13
C ASN A 74 -13.60 -7.23 -10.15
N HIS A 75 -14.53 -7.35 -11.10
CA HIS A 75 -15.73 -6.53 -11.09
C HIS A 75 -16.70 -6.98 -9.99
N VAL A 76 -17.33 -6.03 -9.33
CA VAL A 76 -18.21 -6.30 -8.20
C VAL A 76 -19.57 -5.64 -8.38
N ALA A 77 -20.59 -6.23 -7.78
CA ALA A 77 -21.89 -5.61 -7.63
C ALA A 77 -22.31 -5.65 -6.16
N VAL A 78 -23.10 -4.66 -5.79
CA VAL A 78 -23.65 -4.50 -4.44
C VAL A 78 -25.14 -4.21 -4.50
N ASP A 79 -25.83 -4.65 -3.46
CA ASP A 79 -27.17 -4.21 -3.13
C ASP A 79 -27.38 -4.25 -1.61
N GLN A 80 -28.63 -4.25 -1.17
CA GLN A 80 -28.99 -4.28 0.25
C GLN A 80 -28.69 -5.62 0.93
N ASP A 81 -28.59 -6.71 0.17
CA ASP A 81 -28.38 -8.04 0.73
C ASP A 81 -26.89 -8.32 0.94
N GLY A 82 -26.04 -7.82 0.04
CA GLY A 82 -24.61 -8.07 0.11
C GLY A 82 -23.81 -7.57 -1.09
N ILE A 83 -22.64 -8.16 -1.25
CA ILE A 83 -21.67 -7.90 -2.32
C ILE A 83 -21.25 -9.22 -3.00
N TRP A 84 -21.02 -9.18 -4.31
CA TRP A 84 -20.52 -10.35 -5.05
C TRP A 84 -19.65 -9.93 -6.24
N TYR A 85 -18.87 -10.89 -6.76
CA TYR A 85 -18.21 -10.71 -8.04
C TYR A 85 -19.19 -10.87 -9.21
N LEU A 86 -19.18 -9.94 -10.16
CA LEU A 86 -20.08 -9.97 -11.32
C LEU A 86 -19.99 -11.27 -12.12
N HIS A 87 -18.79 -11.85 -12.27
CA HIS A 87 -18.59 -13.08 -13.05
C HIS A 87 -19.23 -14.33 -12.42
N LEU A 88 -19.46 -14.34 -11.09
CA LEU A 88 -20.13 -15.43 -10.40
C LEU A 88 -21.66 -15.25 -10.39
N GLY A 89 -22.12 -14.00 -10.47
CA GLY A 89 -23.52 -13.63 -10.32
C GLY A 89 -24.02 -13.74 -8.87
N LYS A 90 -25.15 -13.08 -8.59
CA LYS A 90 -25.70 -12.99 -7.22
C LYS A 90 -26.03 -14.36 -6.63
N SER A 91 -26.63 -15.27 -7.41
CA SER A 91 -27.09 -16.57 -6.92
C SER A 91 -25.98 -17.48 -6.38
N LYS A 92 -24.75 -17.34 -6.88
CA LYS A 92 -23.61 -18.19 -6.49
C LYS A 92 -22.54 -17.45 -5.69
N GLY A 93 -22.45 -16.14 -5.84
CA GLY A 93 -21.36 -15.32 -5.30
C GLY A 93 -21.76 -14.33 -4.22
N LEU A 94 -23.03 -14.27 -3.79
CA LEU A 94 -23.49 -13.33 -2.77
C LEU A 94 -22.78 -13.57 -1.44
N ILE A 95 -22.16 -12.51 -0.94
CA ILE A 95 -21.58 -12.42 0.39
C ILE A 95 -22.46 -11.45 1.17
N PRO A 96 -23.27 -11.95 2.10
CA PRO A 96 -24.16 -11.10 2.89
C PRO A 96 -23.37 -10.10 3.74
N TRP A 97 -23.93 -8.90 3.95
CA TRP A 97 -23.27 -7.86 4.75
C TRP A 97 -22.93 -8.32 6.17
N ASN A 98 -23.83 -9.08 6.80
CA ASN A 98 -23.63 -9.61 8.16
C ASN A 98 -22.48 -10.63 8.29
N ARG A 99 -21.94 -11.14 7.18
CA ARG A 99 -20.79 -12.04 7.16
C ARG A 99 -19.47 -11.27 7.16
N ILE A 100 -19.50 -10.01 6.72
CA ILE A 100 -18.32 -9.16 6.65
C ILE A 100 -18.14 -8.48 8.00
N CYS A 101 -17.08 -8.84 8.71
CA CYS A 101 -16.80 -8.29 10.03
C CYS A 101 -15.83 -7.10 9.95
N ARG A 102 -14.89 -7.12 9.00
CA ARG A 102 -13.84 -6.09 8.91
C ARG A 102 -13.44 -5.78 7.48
N VAL A 103 -12.88 -4.59 7.30
CA VAL A 103 -12.30 -4.12 6.02
C VAL A 103 -10.81 -3.88 6.20
N LYS A 104 -10.00 -4.63 5.45
CA LYS A 104 -8.55 -4.47 5.43
C LYS A 104 -8.09 -3.74 4.19
N GLU A 105 -7.52 -2.56 4.37
CA GLU A 105 -6.86 -1.83 3.29
C GLU A 105 -5.52 -2.48 2.96
N ARG A 106 -5.30 -2.78 1.67
CA ARG A 106 -4.01 -3.26 1.17
C ARG A 106 -3.40 -2.21 0.25
N ALA A 107 -2.74 -1.21 0.84
CA ALA A 107 -2.13 -0.11 0.11
C ALA A 107 -1.18 -0.56 -1.01
N GLY A 108 -0.36 -1.59 -0.76
CA GLY A 108 0.59 -2.11 -1.76
C GLY A 108 -0.09 -2.74 -2.98
N SER A 109 -1.23 -3.41 -2.79
CA SER A 109 -2.00 -4.02 -3.89
C SER A 109 -3.20 -3.17 -4.33
N GLN A 110 -3.32 -1.94 -3.83
CA GLN A 110 -4.40 -0.99 -4.16
C GLN A 110 -5.80 -1.64 -4.15
N ARG A 111 -6.16 -2.29 -3.04
CA ARG A 111 -7.46 -2.96 -2.87
C ARG A 111 -7.92 -2.97 -1.41
N LEU A 112 -9.23 -3.18 -1.21
CA LEU A 112 -9.83 -3.56 0.07
C LEU A 112 -10.04 -5.07 0.10
N ASP A 113 -9.63 -5.72 1.17
CA ASP A 113 -10.03 -7.09 1.47
C ASP A 113 -11.19 -7.01 2.50
N LEU A 114 -12.37 -7.52 2.15
CA LEU A 114 -13.47 -7.71 3.10
C LEU A 114 -13.29 -9.09 3.73
N VAL A 115 -13.23 -9.14 5.06
CA VAL A 115 -12.91 -10.36 5.80
C VAL A 115 -14.00 -10.74 6.79
N ASP A 116 -14.09 -12.03 7.10
CA ASP A 116 -14.99 -12.54 8.14
C ASP A 116 -14.37 -12.46 9.55
N ILE A 117 -15.06 -13.07 10.51
CA ILE A 117 -14.64 -13.13 11.92
C ILE A 117 -13.34 -13.93 12.13
N ASN A 118 -13.05 -14.89 11.25
CA ASN A 118 -11.86 -15.72 11.30
C ASN A 118 -10.67 -15.10 10.55
N ASP A 119 -10.83 -13.89 10.03
CA ASP A 119 -9.85 -13.19 9.19
C ASP A 119 -9.71 -13.74 7.77
N ASP A 120 -10.64 -14.59 7.34
CA ASP A 120 -10.65 -15.14 5.99
C ASP A 120 -11.15 -14.10 4.98
N ILE A 121 -10.46 -13.99 3.85
CA ILE A 121 -10.82 -13.04 2.79
C ILE A 121 -12.04 -13.54 2.04
N LEU A 122 -13.17 -12.84 2.21
CA LEU A 122 -14.42 -13.13 1.53
C LEU A 122 -14.43 -12.55 0.11
N ILE A 123 -14.06 -11.27 -0.04
CA ILE A 123 -13.99 -10.60 -1.34
C ILE A 123 -12.91 -9.53 -1.37
N LYS A 124 -12.34 -9.31 -2.56
CA LYS A 124 -11.30 -8.32 -2.82
C LYS A 124 -11.88 -7.25 -3.75
N VAL A 125 -11.82 -6.00 -3.32
CA VAL A 125 -12.38 -4.85 -4.03
C VAL A 125 -11.23 -3.93 -4.46
N SER A 126 -10.97 -3.88 -5.76
CA SER A 126 -9.90 -3.07 -6.35
C SER A 126 -10.20 -1.57 -6.29
N TYR A 127 -9.19 -0.74 -6.02
CA TYR A 127 -9.32 0.72 -6.02
C TYR A 127 -9.52 1.30 -7.43
N GLN A 128 -9.20 0.51 -8.46
CA GLN A 128 -9.30 0.88 -9.88
C GLN A 128 -10.72 0.72 -10.44
N LEU A 129 -11.67 0.29 -9.62
CA LEU A 129 -13.09 0.27 -9.98
C LEU A 129 -13.62 1.70 -10.17
N GLU A 130 -14.36 1.93 -11.26
CA GLU A 130 -15.04 3.19 -11.48
C GLU A 130 -16.08 3.42 -10.39
N GLY A 131 -16.07 4.58 -9.75
CA GLY A 131 -16.95 4.85 -8.61
C GLY A 131 -16.50 4.20 -7.30
N PHE A 132 -15.25 3.73 -7.19
CA PHE A 132 -14.73 3.09 -5.97
C PHE A 132 -15.00 3.88 -4.68
N ARG A 133 -14.90 5.22 -4.70
CA ARG A 133 -15.21 6.04 -3.51
C ARG A 133 -16.64 5.85 -3.02
N ALA A 134 -17.61 5.79 -3.95
CA ALA A 134 -19.01 5.55 -3.61
C ALA A 134 -19.21 4.12 -3.10
N LEU A 135 -18.59 3.13 -3.75
CA LEU A 135 -18.61 1.74 -3.29
C LEU A 135 -18.04 1.60 -1.87
N LYS A 136 -16.91 2.24 -1.59
CA LYS A 136 -16.27 2.21 -0.27
C LYS A 136 -17.19 2.79 0.80
N ALA A 137 -17.79 3.95 0.55
CA ALA A 137 -18.75 4.55 1.47
C ALA A 137 -19.93 3.60 1.71
N PHE A 138 -20.48 3.03 0.63
CA PHE A 138 -21.55 2.04 0.72
C PHE A 138 -21.16 0.83 1.57
N ILE A 139 -19.97 0.26 1.38
CA ILE A 139 -19.48 -0.87 2.19
C ILE A 139 -19.38 -0.48 3.65
N VAL A 140 -18.75 0.66 3.96
CA VAL A 140 -18.57 1.13 5.35
C VAL A 140 -19.91 1.37 6.05
N ASP A 141 -20.91 1.88 5.32
CA ASP A 141 -22.24 2.14 5.88
C ASP A 141 -23.06 0.86 6.18
N HIS A 142 -22.71 -0.27 5.55
CA HIS A 142 -23.47 -1.54 5.68
C HIS A 142 -22.79 -2.58 6.57
N ILE A 143 -21.54 -2.37 6.96
CA ILE A 143 -20.82 -3.26 7.88
C ILE A 143 -20.91 -2.73 9.30
N ASP A 144 -21.19 -3.61 10.25
CA ASP A 144 -21.09 -3.29 11.66
C ASP A 144 -19.71 -3.71 12.16
N MET A 145 -18.83 -2.73 12.39
CA MET A 145 -17.47 -3.00 12.85
C MET A 145 -17.45 -3.07 14.38
N ASP A 146 -17.63 -4.27 14.93
CA ASP A 146 -17.51 -4.50 16.38
C ASP A 146 -16.02 -4.55 16.80
N PHE A 147 -15.52 -3.42 17.29
CA PHE A 147 -14.16 -3.33 17.81
C PHE A 147 -14.13 -3.64 19.30
N LYS A 148 -13.42 -4.71 19.68
CA LYS A 148 -12.98 -4.89 21.06
C LYS A 148 -11.87 -3.89 21.35
N VAL A 149 -12.19 -2.83 22.09
CA VAL A 149 -11.30 -1.68 22.33
C VAL A 149 -10.14 -1.98 23.29
N ASP A 150 -10.14 -3.12 23.96
CA ASP A 150 -9.14 -3.40 24.99
C ASP A 150 -7.76 -3.78 24.41
N ASN A 151 -6.75 -2.98 24.76
CA ASN A 151 -5.32 -3.25 24.53
C ASN A 151 -4.93 -3.60 23.09
N VAL A 152 -5.49 -2.87 22.13
CA VAL A 152 -5.15 -3.07 20.72
C VAL A 152 -3.78 -2.46 20.42
N SER A 153 -2.91 -3.26 19.79
CA SER A 153 -1.63 -2.80 19.29
C SER A 153 -1.37 -3.36 17.89
N SER A 154 -0.66 -2.58 17.09
CA SER A 154 -0.24 -3.00 15.75
C SER A 154 1.08 -2.33 15.40
N SER A 155 1.91 -3.05 14.66
CA SER A 155 3.21 -2.58 14.19
C SER A 155 3.44 -2.97 12.74
N LYS A 156 4.38 -2.29 12.09
CA LYS A 156 4.82 -2.67 10.75
C LYS A 156 5.51 -4.03 10.78
N ASN A 157 5.33 -4.78 9.70
CA ASN A 157 5.95 -6.09 9.53
C ASN A 157 7.49 -5.97 9.50
N VAL A 158 8.21 -6.96 10.03
CA VAL A 158 9.67 -7.12 9.94
C VAL A 158 10.20 -6.87 8.52
N LEU A 159 9.48 -7.34 7.49
CA LEU A 159 9.86 -7.11 6.09
C LEU A 159 10.00 -5.63 5.71
N TYR A 160 9.22 -4.74 6.35
CA TYR A 160 9.37 -3.30 6.17
C TYR A 160 10.75 -2.81 6.62
N HIS A 161 11.19 -3.25 7.81
CA HIS A 161 12.49 -2.87 8.37
C HIS A 161 13.64 -3.45 7.56
N VAL A 162 13.53 -4.73 7.17
CA VAL A 162 14.52 -5.40 6.31
C VAL A 162 14.64 -4.68 4.96
N GLY A 163 13.52 -4.24 4.38
CA GLY A 163 13.52 -3.49 3.12
C GLY A 163 14.33 -2.19 3.19
N TYR A 164 14.19 -1.41 4.27
CA TYR A 164 15.00 -0.20 4.47
C TYR A 164 16.49 -0.53 4.68
N VAL A 165 16.80 -1.55 5.49
CA VAL A 165 18.20 -1.99 5.70
C VAL A 165 18.86 -2.40 4.39
N LEU A 166 18.18 -3.22 3.57
CA LEU A 166 18.69 -3.64 2.27
C LEU A 166 18.86 -2.45 1.32
N SER A 167 17.94 -1.49 1.35
CA SER A 167 18.02 -0.28 0.53
C SER A 167 19.23 0.57 0.91
N PHE A 168 19.50 0.74 2.22
CA PHE A 168 20.70 1.43 2.71
C PHE A 168 21.98 0.73 2.26
N LEU A 169 22.05 -0.60 2.42
CA LEU A 169 23.20 -1.37 1.98
C LEU A 169 23.43 -1.27 0.47
N ALA A 170 22.36 -1.31 -0.33
CA ALA A 170 22.45 -1.19 -1.78
C ALA A 170 22.97 0.19 -2.21
N ILE A 171 22.48 1.28 -1.60
CA ILE A 171 22.96 2.64 -1.88
C ILE A 171 24.43 2.78 -1.49
N LEU A 172 24.83 2.31 -0.30
CA LEU A 172 26.22 2.37 0.14
C LEU A 172 27.16 1.55 -0.74
N ALA A 173 26.75 0.34 -1.13
CA ALA A 173 27.52 -0.51 -2.05
C ALA A 173 27.65 0.14 -3.42
N GLY A 174 26.59 0.78 -3.94
CA GLY A 174 26.62 1.54 -5.18
C GLY A 174 27.59 2.72 -5.12
N CYS A 175 27.54 3.52 -4.05
CA CYS A 175 28.49 4.62 -3.83
C CYS A 175 29.93 4.11 -3.73
N PHE A 176 30.17 3.01 -3.02
CA PHE A 176 31.50 2.40 -2.92
C PHE A 176 32.02 1.88 -4.26
N TRP A 177 31.15 1.24 -5.05
CA TRP A 177 31.51 0.78 -6.39
C TRP A 177 31.86 1.95 -7.31
N LEU A 178 31.12 3.06 -7.25
CA LEU A 178 31.42 4.28 -8.01
C LEU A 178 32.77 4.90 -7.61
N LEU A 179 33.08 4.91 -6.31
CA LEU A 179 34.39 5.35 -5.80
C LEU A 179 35.54 4.54 -6.42
N MET A 180 35.37 3.23 -6.54
CA MET A 180 36.40 2.33 -7.09
C MET A 180 36.67 2.54 -8.59
N GLN A 181 35.71 3.10 -9.34
CA GLN A 181 35.85 3.32 -10.78
C GLN A 181 36.68 4.56 -11.15
N GLN A 182 37.00 5.44 -10.18
CA GLN A 182 37.81 6.66 -10.36
C GLN A 182 37.42 7.54 -11.57
N ARG A 183 36.14 7.54 -11.96
CA ARG A 183 35.65 8.38 -13.06
C ARG A 183 35.34 9.80 -12.55
N GLY A 184 35.64 10.82 -13.34
CA GLY A 184 35.47 12.22 -12.95
C GLY A 184 34.01 12.63 -12.64
N ASP A 185 33.05 11.93 -13.22
CA ASP A 185 31.60 12.07 -12.99
C ASP A 185 31.10 11.32 -11.74
N ALA A 186 31.92 10.43 -11.15
CA ALA A 186 31.54 9.62 -9.99
C ALA A 186 31.21 10.47 -8.75
N ILE A 187 31.85 11.63 -8.58
CA ILE A 187 31.62 12.53 -7.45
C ILE A 187 30.16 12.98 -7.38
N TRP A 188 29.56 13.36 -8.52
CA TRP A 188 28.17 13.81 -8.55
C TRP A 188 27.18 12.68 -8.24
N LEU A 189 27.45 11.48 -8.77
CA LEU A 189 26.62 10.30 -8.48
C LEU A 189 26.72 9.88 -7.01
N MET A 190 27.89 10.00 -6.38
CA MET A 190 28.05 9.76 -4.95
C MET A 190 27.30 10.78 -4.11
N ILE A 191 27.37 12.07 -4.45
CA ILE A 191 26.61 13.12 -3.76
C ILE A 191 25.12 12.81 -3.83
N MET A 192 24.61 12.45 -5.02
CA MET A 192 23.21 12.04 -5.20
C MET A 192 22.87 10.80 -4.35
N GLY A 193 23.74 9.79 -4.32
CA GLY A 193 23.57 8.60 -3.50
C GLY A 193 23.52 8.92 -2.00
N LEU A 194 24.38 9.81 -1.51
CA LEU A 194 24.36 10.28 -0.13
C LEU A 194 23.06 11.02 0.20
N PHE A 195 22.59 11.90 -0.69
CA PHE A 195 21.30 12.58 -0.51
C PHE A 195 20.14 11.59 -0.47
N MET A 196 20.12 10.58 -1.36
CA MET A 196 19.11 9.52 -1.33
C MET A 196 19.17 8.73 -0.02
N PHE A 197 20.37 8.37 0.46
CA PHE A 197 20.55 7.70 1.74
C PHE A 197 19.98 8.53 2.90
N LEU A 198 20.36 9.81 2.98
CA LEU A 198 19.87 10.72 4.03
C LEU A 198 18.36 10.91 3.96
N PHE A 199 17.80 11.00 2.76
CA PHE A 199 16.36 11.10 2.56
C PHE A 199 15.63 9.84 3.03
N CYS A 200 16.08 8.65 2.63
CA CYS A 200 15.50 7.38 3.06
C CYS A 200 15.65 7.17 4.58
N LEU A 201 16.78 7.59 5.16
CA LEU A 201 17.00 7.54 6.60
C LEU A 201 16.04 8.47 7.33
N TYR A 202 15.89 9.71 6.86
CA TYR A 202 14.94 10.67 7.42
C TYR A 202 13.51 10.13 7.35
N GLU A 203 13.10 9.59 6.20
CA GLU A 203 11.77 8.98 6.03
C GLU A 203 11.56 7.83 7.00
N TYR A 204 12.53 6.91 7.14
CA TYR A 204 12.45 5.78 8.07
C TYR A 204 12.29 6.25 9.51
N LEU A 205 13.11 7.21 9.95
CA LEU A 205 13.11 7.72 11.33
C LEU A 205 11.87 8.52 11.70
N THR A 206 11.27 9.22 10.74
CA THR A 206 10.09 10.07 10.97
C THR A 206 8.77 9.33 10.80
N THR A 207 8.79 8.13 10.22
CA THR A 207 7.59 7.33 10.01
C THR A 207 7.23 6.51 11.25
N SER A 208 5.98 6.60 11.69
CA SER A 208 5.44 5.77 12.77
C SER A 208 5.53 4.27 12.40
N THR A 209 6.16 3.47 13.26
CA THR A 209 6.34 2.03 13.08
C THR A 209 5.25 1.21 13.76
N GLY A 210 4.46 1.80 14.65
CA GLY A 210 3.35 1.14 15.29
C GLY A 210 2.54 2.04 16.20
N PHE A 211 1.48 1.49 16.76
CA PHE A 211 0.69 2.13 17.80
C PHE A 211 0.20 1.11 18.83
N LYS A 212 -0.12 1.60 20.01
CA LYS A 212 -0.82 0.87 21.07
C LYS A 212 -1.85 1.80 21.68
N ILE A 213 -3.08 1.33 21.81
CA ILE A 213 -4.12 1.99 22.60
C ILE A 213 -4.15 1.31 23.96
N ASP A 214 -3.82 2.08 24.98
CA ASP A 214 -3.96 1.74 26.39
C ASP A 214 -5.08 2.61 26.97
N GLN A 215 -5.73 2.18 28.06
CA GLN A 215 -7.02 2.65 28.58
C GLN A 215 -7.37 4.14 28.32
N ASP A 216 -6.44 5.07 28.56
CA ASP A 216 -6.62 6.52 28.31
C ASP A 216 -5.53 7.16 27.45
N THR A 217 -4.64 6.35 26.86
CA THR A 217 -3.48 6.83 26.11
C THR A 217 -3.28 6.09 24.79
N LEU A 218 -3.11 6.86 23.74
CA LEU A 218 -2.57 6.41 22.47
C LEU A 218 -1.04 6.55 22.50
N VAL A 219 -0.35 5.41 22.44
CA VAL A 219 1.10 5.32 22.29
C VAL A 219 1.42 5.15 20.82
N ILE A 220 2.24 6.03 20.25
CA ILE A 220 2.71 5.92 18.88
C ILE A 220 4.21 5.62 18.92
N THR A 221 4.61 4.55 18.26
CA THR A 221 5.99 4.07 18.23
C THR A 221 6.68 4.54 16.95
N TYR A 222 7.91 5.01 17.10
CA TYR A 222 8.88 5.33 16.03
C TYR A 222 10.10 4.42 16.21
N PRO A 223 11.03 4.34 15.24
CA PRO A 223 12.19 3.45 15.35
C PRO A 223 13.03 3.66 16.62
N HIS A 224 13.10 4.88 17.16
CA HIS A 224 13.92 5.22 18.33
C HIS A 224 13.19 5.94 19.46
N THR A 225 11.92 6.29 19.27
CA THR A 225 11.17 7.08 20.26
C THR A 225 9.72 6.62 20.32
N GLN A 226 9.04 6.99 21.40
CA GLN A 226 7.61 6.80 21.56
C GLN A 226 6.97 8.13 21.90
N ARG A 227 5.74 8.33 21.42
CA ARG A 227 4.95 9.52 21.74
C ARG A 227 3.64 9.09 22.39
N LEU A 228 3.40 9.63 23.58
CA LEU A 228 2.18 9.39 24.35
C LEU A 228 1.18 10.53 24.10
N ILE A 229 -0.03 10.19 23.72
CA ILE A 229 -1.13 11.12 23.50
C ILE A 229 -2.31 10.68 24.37
N SER A 230 -2.75 11.53 25.29
CA SER A 230 -3.97 11.26 26.06
C SER A 230 -5.19 11.34 25.15
N LEU A 231 -6.08 10.35 25.22
CA LEU A 231 -7.31 10.29 24.40
C LEU A 231 -8.21 11.50 24.65
N LYS A 232 -8.28 11.99 25.89
CA LYS A 232 -9.03 13.22 26.28
C LYS A 232 -8.51 14.50 25.60
N LYS A 233 -7.29 14.50 25.04
CA LYS A 233 -6.74 15.64 24.29
C LYS A 233 -7.07 15.59 22.79
N ILE A 234 -7.60 14.47 22.30
CA ILE A 234 -7.98 14.30 20.91
C ILE A 234 -9.33 14.98 20.69
N LYS A 235 -9.36 15.97 19.79
CA LYS A 235 -10.57 16.69 19.41
C LYS A 235 -11.38 15.89 18.39
N ASP A 236 -10.69 15.33 17.41
CA ASP A 236 -11.31 14.68 16.26
C ASP A 236 -10.34 13.70 15.61
N VAL A 237 -10.87 12.62 15.03
CA VAL A 237 -10.14 11.62 14.26
C VAL A 237 -10.88 11.36 12.96
N TYR A 238 -10.18 11.56 11.85
CA TYR A 238 -10.77 11.36 10.51
C TYR A 238 -9.77 10.71 9.56
N VAL A 239 -10.29 10.00 8.56
CA VAL A 239 -9.48 9.48 7.46
C VAL A 239 -9.37 10.56 6.39
N ARG A 240 -8.13 10.97 6.10
CA ARG A 240 -7.83 11.79 4.92
C ARG A 240 -7.57 10.88 3.74
N GLU A 241 -8.44 10.96 2.74
CA GLU A 241 -8.23 10.35 1.43
C GLU A 241 -7.57 11.38 0.52
N TYR A 242 -6.48 10.98 -0.14
CA TYR A 242 -5.92 11.74 -1.26
C TYR A 242 -5.55 10.80 -2.41
N SER A 243 -5.72 11.31 -3.62
CA SER A 243 -5.27 10.60 -4.83
C SER A 243 -3.97 11.20 -5.29
N LEU A 244 -2.92 10.38 -5.39
CA LEU A 244 -1.67 10.75 -6.00
C LEU A 244 -1.50 9.93 -7.28
N LYS A 245 -1.58 10.60 -8.45
CA LYS A 245 -1.42 9.96 -9.77
C LYS A 245 -2.32 8.73 -9.98
N GLY A 246 -3.55 8.76 -9.47
CA GLY A 246 -4.52 7.67 -9.61
C GLY A 246 -4.42 6.57 -8.56
N ASN A 247 -3.42 6.62 -7.66
CA ASN A 247 -3.37 5.76 -6.48
C ASN A 247 -4.12 6.43 -5.33
N PHE A 248 -4.92 5.65 -4.61
CA PHE A 248 -5.58 6.13 -3.40
C PHE A 248 -4.70 5.87 -2.19
N HIS A 249 -4.51 6.92 -1.41
CA HIS A 249 -3.81 6.87 -0.16
C HIS A 249 -4.74 7.30 0.96
N TYR A 250 -4.65 6.58 2.06
CA TYR A 250 -5.44 6.79 3.25
C TYR A 250 -4.49 7.06 4.41
N GLU A 251 -4.80 8.10 5.16
CA GLU A 251 -4.06 8.49 6.34
C GLU A 251 -5.03 8.82 7.47
N VAL A 252 -4.76 8.32 8.67
CA VAL A 252 -5.54 8.70 9.84
C VAL A 252 -4.99 10.00 10.41
N CYS A 253 -5.83 11.03 10.45
CA CYS A 253 -5.50 12.34 10.99
C CYS A 253 -6.12 12.49 12.38
N ILE A 254 -5.28 12.80 13.36
CA ILE A 254 -5.64 13.04 14.75
C ILE A 254 -5.50 14.54 15.02
N SER A 255 -6.62 15.21 15.22
CA SER A 255 -6.64 16.63 15.61
C SER A 255 -6.58 16.74 17.12
N LEU A 256 -5.64 17.51 17.65
CA LEU A 256 -5.46 17.71 19.09
C LEU A 256 -6.00 19.06 19.51
N ASN A 257 -6.48 19.15 20.75
CA ASN A 257 -6.84 20.42 21.36
C ASN A 257 -5.64 21.37 21.34
N ARG A 258 -5.84 22.60 20.84
CA ARG A 258 -4.84 23.70 20.79
C ARG A 258 -3.66 23.49 19.83
N ILE A 259 -3.68 22.49 18.95
CA ILE A 259 -2.65 22.32 17.90
C ILE A 259 -3.31 22.46 16.53
N ALA A 260 -2.83 23.41 15.72
CA ALA A 260 -3.41 23.71 14.41
C ALA A 260 -3.17 22.60 13.37
N LYS A 261 -2.01 21.93 13.43
CA LYS A 261 -1.66 20.88 12.46
C LYS A 261 -2.05 19.50 13.01
N PRO A 262 -2.88 18.72 12.29
CA PRO A 262 -3.24 17.38 12.72
C PRO A 262 -2.02 16.47 12.69
N PHE A 263 -1.98 15.55 13.64
CA PHE A 263 -1.01 14.48 13.66
C PHE A 263 -1.44 13.39 12.67
N VAL A 264 -0.51 12.89 11.86
CA VAL A 264 -0.83 11.98 10.75
C VAL A 264 -0.21 10.61 11.02
N LEU A 265 -1.05 9.59 11.10
CA LEU A 265 -0.65 8.19 11.20
C LEU A 265 -0.68 7.56 9.81
N ARG A 266 0.50 7.12 9.36
CA ARG A 266 0.69 6.51 8.04
C ARG A 266 1.01 5.03 8.19
N ASN A 267 0.12 4.17 7.70
CA ASN A 267 0.38 2.75 7.48
C ASN A 267 1.03 2.06 8.71
N VAL A 268 0.36 2.13 9.87
CA VAL A 268 0.85 1.60 11.16
C VAL A 268 0.51 0.12 11.36
N GLY A 269 0.52 -0.66 10.27
CA GLY A 269 0.20 -2.10 10.27
C GLY A 269 -1.30 -2.44 10.29
N MET A 270 -2.17 -1.46 10.52
CA MET A 270 -3.63 -1.59 10.48
C MET A 270 -4.21 -0.73 9.34
N GLY A 271 -5.36 -1.12 8.79
CA GLY A 271 -6.07 -0.34 7.76
C GLY A 271 -6.48 1.04 8.30
N SER A 272 -6.50 2.08 7.46
CA SER A 272 -6.78 3.44 7.96
C SER A 272 -8.22 3.60 8.43
N ILE A 273 -9.18 2.96 7.76
CA ILE A 273 -10.58 2.91 8.22
C ILE A 273 -10.67 2.20 9.57
N GLU A 274 -10.09 1.00 9.67
CA GLU A 274 -10.09 0.18 10.88
C GLU A 274 -9.50 0.95 12.08
N LEU A 275 -8.35 1.59 11.87
CA LEU A 275 -7.69 2.41 12.88
C LEU A 275 -8.52 3.64 13.26
N CYS A 276 -9.18 4.29 12.31
CA CYS A 276 -10.00 5.47 12.57
C CYS A 276 -11.21 5.13 13.45
N GLU A 277 -11.93 4.06 13.12
CA GLU A 277 -13.09 3.62 13.89
C GLU A 277 -12.68 3.11 15.28
N LEU A 278 -11.60 2.35 15.38
CA LEU A 278 -11.03 1.92 16.66
C LEU A 278 -10.67 3.12 17.56
N LEU A 279 -10.04 4.16 17.00
CA LEU A 279 -9.70 5.37 17.76
C LEU A 279 -10.94 6.13 18.20
N LYS A 280 -11.96 6.27 17.34
CA LYS A 280 -13.24 6.91 17.72
C LYS A 280 -13.91 6.17 18.88
N ALA A 281 -14.03 4.84 18.79
CA ALA A 281 -14.59 4.02 19.85
C ALA A 281 -13.80 4.14 21.18
N SER A 282 -12.47 4.21 21.09
CA SER A 282 -11.59 4.42 22.25
C SER A 282 -11.77 5.79 22.91
N ILE A 283 -11.94 6.83 22.11
CA ILE A 283 -12.17 8.20 22.60
C ILE A 283 -13.53 8.30 23.28
N GLU A 284 -14.57 7.69 22.71
CA GLU A 284 -15.91 7.67 23.29
C GLU A 284 -15.94 6.96 24.64
N LEU A 285 -15.30 5.78 24.74
CA LEU A 285 -15.18 5.05 26.00
C LEU A 285 -14.39 5.82 27.06
N SER A 286 -13.31 6.53 26.69
CA SER A 286 -12.52 7.34 27.63
C SER A 286 -13.27 8.59 28.11
N ASN A 287 -14.18 9.15 27.30
CA ASN A 287 -15.01 10.29 27.69
C ASN A 287 -16.16 9.91 28.64
N ASN A 288 -16.61 8.65 28.59
CA ASN A 288 -17.66 8.11 29.46
C ASN A 288 -17.15 7.58 30.80
N ARG A 289 -15.82 7.63 31.04
CA ARG A 289 -15.15 7.28 32.32
C ARG A 289 -14.67 8.53 33.06
#